data_AF-A0A956UWR0-F1
#
_entry.id   AF-A0A956UWR0-F1
#
_cell.length_a   1.000
_cell.length_b   1.000
_cell.length_c   1.000
_cell.angle_alpha   90.00
_cell.angle_beta   90.00
_cell.angle_gamma   90.00
#
_symmetry.space_group_name_H-M   'P 1'
#
loop_
_entity.id
_entity.type
_entity.pdbx_description
1 polymer ?
#
loop_
_entity_poly.entity_id
_entity_poly.type
_entity_poly.pdbx_seq_one_letter_code
_entity_poly.pdbx_strand_id
1 'polypeptide(L)'
;MPVTDTPLDVHTASQHLWEALSHHQITMDIGAHDPLVMAIASYGDSCRKQDQAAIDVASRRVWEEMGKHRSTLDLGADDPVVKALAEYGDACRREGPKS
;
A
#
# COMPACT_ATOMS: atom_id res chain seq x y z
N MET A 1 2.95 -24.85 13.63
CA MET A 1 2.59 -25.01 12.21
C MET A 1 3.46 -24.03 11.44
N PRO A 2 4.23 -24.42 10.41
CA PRO A 2 4.96 -23.44 9.62
C PRO A 2 3.90 -22.63 8.86
N VAL A 3 3.77 -21.35 9.20
CA VAL A 3 3.13 -20.39 8.31
C VAL A 3 3.95 -20.43 7.03
N THR A 4 3.34 -20.94 5.96
CA THR A 4 3.94 -20.96 4.64
C THR A 4 4.23 -19.53 4.25
N ASP A 5 5.51 -19.17 4.25
CA ASP A 5 6.10 -17.93 3.73
C ASP A 5 6.02 -17.95 2.19
N THR A 6 4.82 -18.19 1.66
CA THR A 6 4.57 -18.14 0.23
C THR A 6 4.58 -16.66 -0.15
N PRO A 7 5.44 -16.23 -1.09
CA PRO A 7 5.46 -14.84 -1.54
C PRO A 7 4.04 -14.43 -1.97
N LEU A 8 3.45 -13.42 -1.31
CA LEU A 8 2.13 -12.90 -1.68
C LEU A 8 2.18 -12.37 -3.12
N ASP A 9 1.22 -12.80 -3.94
CA ASP A 9 0.99 -12.17 -5.25
C ASP A 9 0.38 -10.77 -5.07
N VAL A 10 0.39 -9.96 -6.13
CA VAL A 10 -0.09 -8.57 -6.05
C VAL A 10 -1.57 -8.49 -5.72
N HIS A 11 -2.38 -9.47 -6.13
CA HIS A 11 -3.79 -9.48 -5.84
C HIS A 11 -4.03 -9.70 -4.34
N THR A 12 -3.43 -10.73 -3.74
CA THR A 12 -3.54 -10.99 -2.31
C THR A 12 -2.94 -9.86 -1.47
N ALA A 13 -1.77 -9.33 -1.85
CA ALA A 13 -1.17 -8.20 -1.14
C ALA A 13 -2.03 -6.93 -1.22
N SER A 14 -2.70 -6.70 -2.37
CA SER A 14 -3.64 -5.59 -2.52
C SER A 14 -4.88 -5.75 -1.65
N GLN A 15 -5.36 -6.99 -1.45
CA GLN A 15 -6.48 -7.28 -0.56
C GLN A 15 -6.10 -7.02 0.90
N HIS A 16 -4.93 -7.49 1.35
CA HIS A 16 -4.43 -7.21 2.71
C HIS A 16 -4.32 -5.71 2.98
N LEU A 17 -3.82 -4.95 2.00
CA LEU A 17 -3.74 -3.49 2.11
C LEU A 17 -5.12 -2.86 2.20
N TRP A 18 -6.08 -3.33 1.40
CA TRP A 18 -7.46 -2.83 1.44
C TRP A 18 -8.14 -3.13 2.79
N GLU A 19 -7.99 -4.35 3.30
CA GLU A 19 -8.50 -4.76 4.61
C GLU A 19 -7.89 -3.93 5.74
N ALA A 20 -6.57 -3.72 5.73
CA ALA A 20 -5.88 -2.89 6.71
C ALA A 20 -6.38 -1.43 6.65
N LEU A 21 -6.51 -0.87 5.45
CA LEU A 21 -7.02 0.50 5.27
C LEU A 21 -8.44 0.66 5.77
N SER A 22 -9.35 -0.24 5.42
CA SER A 22 -10.75 -0.14 5.81
C SER A 22 -11.00 -0.49 7.27
N HIS A 23 -10.20 -1.36 7.89
CA HIS A 23 -10.20 -1.52 9.34
C HIS A 23 -9.74 -0.25 10.08
N HIS A 24 -8.77 0.48 9.51
CA HIS A 24 -8.31 1.75 10.07
C HIS A 24 -9.25 2.92 9.78
N GLN A 25 -10.15 2.76 8.80
CA GLN A 25 -10.97 3.83 8.23
C GLN A 25 -12.41 3.36 7.96
N ILE A 26 -13.04 2.68 8.91
CA ILE A 26 -14.37 1.97 8.81
C ILE A 26 -15.51 2.80 8.17
N THR A 27 -15.33 4.11 7.97
CA THR A 27 -16.31 5.01 7.35
C THR A 27 -15.91 5.59 5.98
N MET A 28 -14.79 5.20 5.38
CA MET A 28 -14.33 5.80 4.13
C MET A 28 -14.91 5.03 2.94
N ASP A 29 -15.73 5.71 2.13
CA ASP A 29 -16.19 5.21 0.84
C ASP A 29 -15.04 5.37 -0.17
N ILE A 30 -14.07 4.46 -0.10
CA ILE A 30 -12.83 4.55 -0.87
C ILE A 30 -13.10 4.05 -2.30
N GLY A 31 -13.59 4.94 -3.16
CA GLY A 31 -13.75 4.67 -4.58
C GLY A 31 -12.41 4.63 -5.33
N ALA A 32 -12.39 4.08 -6.54
CA ALA A 32 -11.18 4.04 -7.39
C ALA A 32 -10.58 5.43 -7.72
N HIS A 33 -11.36 6.49 -7.54
CA HIS A 33 -10.96 7.88 -7.72
C HIS A 33 -10.47 8.56 -6.43
N ASP A 34 -10.45 7.85 -5.31
CA ASP A 34 -9.95 8.39 -4.07
C ASP A 34 -8.44 8.70 -4.17
N PRO A 35 -7.99 9.89 -3.72
CA PRO A 35 -6.59 10.27 -3.75
C PRO A 35 -5.64 9.24 -3.12
N LEU A 36 -6.09 8.56 -2.06
CA LEU A 36 -5.31 7.51 -1.40
C LEU A 36 -5.14 6.29 -2.29
N VAL A 37 -6.21 5.85 -2.96
CA VAL A 37 -6.17 4.70 -3.90
C VAL A 37 -5.25 5.02 -5.08
N MET A 38 -5.32 6.24 -5.62
CA MET A 38 -4.42 6.69 -6.68
C MET A 38 -2.96 6.73 -6.24
N ALA A 39 -2.68 7.15 -5.01
CA ALA A 39 -1.33 7.17 -4.45
C ALA A 39 -0.78 5.74 -4.28
N ILE A 40 -1.60 4.80 -3.78
CA ILE A 40 -1.23 3.38 -3.65
C ILE A 40 -0.97 2.75 -5.01
N ALA A 41 -1.82 3.01 -6.01
CA ALA A 41 -1.62 2.52 -7.36
C ALA A 41 -0.31 3.05 -7.99
N SER A 42 -0.01 4.33 -7.77
CA SER A 42 1.25 4.96 -8.22
C SER A 42 2.47 4.35 -7.52
N TYR A 43 2.34 4.04 -6.23
CA TYR A 43 3.38 3.33 -5.48
C TYR A 43 3.64 1.94 -6.06
N GLY A 44 2.60 1.15 -6.31
CA GLY A 44 2.73 -0.18 -6.93
C GLY A 44 3.38 -0.13 -8.32
N ASP A 45 3.01 0.83 -9.16
CA ASP A 45 3.63 1.03 -10.47
C ASP A 45 5.12 1.43 -10.37
N SER A 46 5.45 2.30 -9.42
CA SER A 46 6.84 2.70 -9.14
C SER A 46 7.67 1.52 -8.63
N CYS A 47 7.09 0.68 -7.76
CA CYS A 47 7.69 -0.56 -7.29
C CYS A 47 7.96 -1.54 -8.44
N ARG A 48 7.01 -1.72 -9.37
CA ARG A 48 7.20 -2.54 -10.58
C ARG A 48 8.38 -2.05 -11.42
N LYS A 49 8.48 -0.73 -11.61
CA LYS A 49 9.56 -0.08 -12.38
C LYS A 49 10.89 -0.03 -11.62
N GLN A 50 10.88 -0.37 -10.32
CA GLN A 50 12.03 -0.28 -9.43
C GLN A 50 12.65 1.13 -9.39
N ASP A 51 11.84 2.15 -9.61
CA ASP A 51 12.27 3.55 -9.57
C ASP A 51 12.21 4.05 -8.13
N GLN A 52 13.35 4.02 -7.44
CA GLN A 52 13.42 4.40 -6.02
C GLN A 52 12.97 5.84 -5.76
N ALA A 53 13.26 6.78 -6.67
CA ALA A 53 12.83 8.16 -6.50
C ALA A 53 11.30 8.29 -6.60
N ALA A 54 10.69 7.57 -7.54
CA ALA A 54 9.23 7.52 -7.67
C ALA A 54 8.57 6.77 -6.51
N ILE A 55 9.19 5.70 -5.98
CA ILE A 55 8.73 4.96 -4.79
C ILE A 55 8.70 5.89 -3.56
N ASP A 56 9.76 6.68 -3.34
CA ASP A 56 9.83 7.60 -2.21
C ASP A 56 8.76 8.70 -2.30
N VAL A 57 8.53 9.24 -3.51
CA VAL A 57 7.48 10.24 -3.75
C VAL A 57 6.09 9.65 -3.57
N ALA A 58 5.82 8.47 -4.14
CA ALA A 58 4.51 7.83 -4.06
C ALA A 58 4.19 7.37 -2.64
N SER A 59 5.16 6.80 -1.92
CA SER A 59 4.98 6.41 -0.52
C SER A 59 4.68 7.63 0.34
N ARG A 60 5.42 8.73 0.21
CA ARG A 60 5.11 9.98 0.93
C ARG A 60 3.70 10.49 0.64
N ARG A 61 3.24 10.35 -0.60
CA ARG A 61 1.88 10.74 -0.97
C ARG A 61 0.82 9.86 -0.31
N VAL A 62 1.03 8.53 -0.23
CA VAL A 62 0.15 7.63 0.54
C VAL A 62 0.06 8.12 1.98
N TRP A 63 1.20 8.45 2.60
CA TRP A 63 1.25 8.99 3.96
C TRP A 63 0.53 10.32 4.13
N GLU A 64 0.73 11.27 3.22
CA GLU A 64 0.05 12.57 3.23
C GLU A 64 -1.47 12.43 3.10
N GLU A 65 -1.95 11.60 2.17
CA GLU A 65 -3.39 11.37 1.99
C GLU A 65 -4.00 10.67 3.20
N MET A 66 -3.35 9.62 3.73
CA MET A 66 -3.79 9.00 4.98
C MET A 66 -3.84 10.00 6.14
N GLY A 67 -2.84 10.88 6.23
CA GLY A 67 -2.75 12.01 7.16
C GLY A 67 -3.96 12.94 7.15
N LYS A 68 -4.58 13.17 6.01
CA LYS A 68 -5.76 14.04 5.89
C LYS A 68 -7.01 13.40 6.49
N HIS A 69 -7.06 12.08 6.56
CA HIS A 69 -8.21 11.34 7.06
C HIS A 69 -8.15 11.04 8.56
N ARG A 70 -7.03 11.34 9.22
CA ARG A 70 -6.88 11.18 10.68
C ARG A 70 -6.09 12.34 11.26
N SER A 71 -6.65 13.00 12.26
CA SER A 71 -6.01 14.09 13.00
C SER A 71 -4.72 13.67 13.72
N THR A 72 -4.53 12.37 13.98
CA THR A 72 -3.32 11.78 14.57
C THR A 72 -3.07 10.41 13.93
N LEU A 73 -2.26 10.37 12.87
CA LEU A 73 -1.61 9.14 12.42
C LEU A 73 -0.38 8.91 13.31
N ASP A 74 -0.52 8.06 14.32
CA ASP A 74 0.64 7.39 14.93
C ASP A 74 0.76 6.00 14.30
N LEU A 75 1.13 5.97 13.03
CA LEU A 75 1.42 4.71 12.34
C LEU A 75 2.93 4.49 12.46
N GLY A 76 3.34 3.84 13.53
CA GLY A 76 4.69 3.30 13.63
C GLY A 76 4.96 2.27 12.53
N ALA A 77 6.22 1.87 12.38
CA ALA A 77 6.60 0.77 11.47
C ALA A 77 5.85 -0.54 11.74
N ASP A 78 5.26 -0.67 12.93
CA ASP A 78 4.46 -1.80 13.34
C ASP A 78 2.98 -1.76 12.92
N ASP A 79 2.53 -0.64 12.36
CA ASP A 79 1.14 -0.47 11.96
C ASP A 79 0.75 -1.43 10.83
N PRO A 80 -0.43 -2.08 10.92
CA PRO A 80 -0.90 -3.04 9.91
C PRO A 80 -0.93 -2.47 8.49
N VAL A 81 -1.27 -1.18 8.31
CA VAL A 81 -1.31 -0.56 6.98
C VAL A 81 0.08 -0.42 6.40
N VAL A 82 1.08 -0.10 7.23
CA VAL A 82 2.48 0.05 6.81
C VAL A 82 3.05 -1.29 6.37
N LYS A 83 2.77 -2.35 7.14
CA LYS A 83 3.15 -3.73 6.78
C LYS A 83 2.50 -4.16 5.46
N ALA A 84 1.19 -3.94 5.32
CA ALA A 84 0.48 -4.31 4.10
C ALA A 84 0.93 -3.50 2.87
N LEU A 85 1.30 -2.22 3.05
CA LEU A 85 1.85 -1.40 1.96
C LEU A 85 3.24 -1.90 1.52
N ALA A 86 4.07 -2.33 2.47
CA ALA A 86 5.36 -2.96 2.15
C ALA A 86 5.17 -4.29 1.40
N GLU A 87 4.27 -5.15 1.87
CA GLU A 87 3.91 -6.41 1.21
C GLU A 87 3.44 -6.19 -0.24
N TYR A 88 2.57 -5.18 -0.45
CA TYR A 88 2.10 -4.79 -1.77
C TYR A 88 3.23 -4.30 -2.68
N GLY A 89 4.12 -3.45 -2.15
CA GLY A 89 5.29 -2.97 -2.89
C GLY A 89 6.23 -4.09 -3.32
N ASP A 90 6.49 -5.05 -2.43
CA ASP A 90 7.34 -6.20 -2.71
C ASP A 90 6.71 -7.14 -3.74
N ALA A 91 5.39 -7.39 -3.63
CA ALA A 91 4.66 -8.15 -4.65
C ALA A 91 4.74 -7.48 -6.02
N CYS A 92 4.54 -6.15 -6.08
CA CYS A 92 4.67 -5.37 -7.32
C CYS A 92 6.09 -5.43 -7.89
N ARG A 93 7.11 -5.31 -7.04
CA ARG A 93 8.52 -5.40 -7.46
C ARG A 93 8.85 -6.76 -8.06
N ARG A 94 8.27 -7.84 -7.53
CA ARG A 94 8.41 -9.22 -8.02
C ARG A 94 7.74 -9.46 -9.37
N GLU A 95 6.55 -8.92 -9.59
CA GLU A 95 5.89 -8.99 -10.91
C GLU A 95 6.70 -8.28 -12.00
N GLY A 96 7.41 -7.22 -11.62
CA GLY A 96 8.13 -6.37 -12.57
C GLY A 96 7.17 -5.50 -13.41
N PRO A 97 7.72 -4.73 -14.37
CA PRO A 97 6.92 -3.87 -15.23
C PRO A 97 5.96 -4.71 -16.08
N LYS A 98 4.70 -4.26 -16.19
CA LYS A 98 3.74 -4.87 -17.13
C LYS A 98 4.14 -4.49 -18.55
N SER A 99 4.49 -5.49 -19.36
CA SER A 99 4.72 -5.36 -20.82
C SER A 99 3.47 -4.97 -21.59
#